data_AF-A0A518I4P0-F1
#
_entry.id   AF-A0A518I4P0-F1
#
_cell.length_a   1.000
_cell.length_b   1.000
_cell.length_c   1.000
_cell.angle_alpha   90.00
_cell.angle_beta   90.00
_cell.angle_gamma   90.00
#
_symmetry.space_group_name_H-M   'P 1'
#
loop_
_entity.id
_entity.type
_entity.pdbx_description
1 polymer ?
#
loop_
_entity_poly.entity_id
_entity_poly.type
_entity_poly.pdbx_seq_one_letter_code
_entity_poly.pdbx_strand_id
1 'polypeptide(L)'
;MLSQTEVDCVFTETADYRRLISALNFFIPEVLVEIYPEWKYRALDDLVPRKARRTGEWEAMLFGLCYLMTNQRLVPVYLRVQIQESMDRVNWFECRVGEQGPHGMLTRTNRTLEKQLMRLQGQEDQIDWAYWVTYGEKL
;
A
#
# COMPACT_ATOMS: atom_id res chain seq x y z
N MET A 1 -17.63 -2.55 -4.97
CA MET A 1 -16.72 -2.70 -3.81
C MET A 1 -16.71 -1.47 -2.90
N LEU A 2 -16.18 -0.31 -3.33
CA LEU A 2 -16.13 0.89 -2.47
C LEU A 2 -17.52 1.43 -2.12
N SER A 3 -18.43 1.51 -3.09
CA SER A 3 -19.80 1.99 -2.88
C SER A 3 -20.65 1.10 -1.96
N GLN A 4 -20.26 -0.16 -1.76
CA GLN A 4 -21.01 -1.17 -0.99
C GLN A 4 -20.48 -1.37 0.43
N THR A 5 -19.29 -0.86 0.74
CA THR A 5 -18.74 -0.85 2.10
C THR A 5 -19.09 0.49 2.75
N GLU A 6 -19.68 0.46 3.94
CA GLU A 6 -19.90 1.69 4.72
C GLU A 6 -18.56 2.37 5.02
N VAL A 7 -18.59 3.70 5.18
CA VAL A 7 -17.39 4.46 5.56
C VAL A 7 -16.90 3.94 6.92
N ASP A 8 -15.58 3.81 7.07
CA ASP A 8 -14.90 3.22 8.23
C ASP A 8 -15.08 1.72 8.46
N CYS A 9 -15.82 1.00 7.60
CA CYS A 9 -15.87 -0.46 7.63
C CYS A 9 -14.71 -1.11 6.89
N VAL A 10 -14.37 -2.33 7.34
CA VAL A 10 -13.37 -3.19 6.69
C VAL A 10 -13.95 -3.74 5.39
N PHE A 11 -13.14 -3.77 4.33
CA PHE A 11 -13.57 -4.37 3.07
C PHE A 11 -13.83 -5.87 3.20
N THR A 12 -14.96 -6.32 2.68
CA THR A 12 -15.19 -7.74 2.41
C THR A 12 -14.31 -8.17 1.24
N GLU A 13 -13.61 -9.29 1.38
CA GLU A 13 -12.82 -9.83 0.29
C GLU A 13 -13.74 -10.26 -0.88
N THR A 14 -13.64 -9.51 -1.97
CA THR A 14 -14.44 -9.69 -3.20
C THR A 14 -13.53 -9.83 -4.41
N ALA A 15 -14.07 -10.23 -5.56
CA ALA A 15 -13.30 -10.26 -6.81
C ALA A 15 -12.73 -8.88 -7.17
N ASP A 16 -13.51 -7.82 -6.97
CA ASP A 16 -13.08 -6.44 -7.20
C ASP A 16 -11.96 -6.02 -6.23
N TYR A 17 -12.05 -6.40 -4.95
CA TYR A 17 -10.98 -6.18 -3.99
C TYR A 17 -9.68 -6.84 -4.45
N ARG A 18 -9.72 -8.12 -4.83
CA ARG A 18 -8.52 -8.82 -5.32
C ARG A 18 -7.94 -8.17 -6.58
N ARG A 19 -8.79 -7.68 -7.49
CA ARG A 19 -8.36 -6.93 -8.68
C ARG A 19 -7.68 -5.62 -8.31
N LEU A 20 -8.23 -4.86 -7.37
CA LEU A 20 -7.62 -3.62 -6.87
C LEU A 20 -6.24 -3.87 -6.26
N ILE A 21 -6.14 -4.84 -5.33
CA ILE A 21 -4.87 -5.23 -4.70
C ILE A 21 -3.85 -5.66 -5.75
N SER A 22 -4.26 -6.48 -6.72
CA SER A 22 -3.39 -6.90 -7.81
C SER A 22 -2.93 -5.75 -8.70
N ALA A 23 -3.80 -4.77 -9.01
CA ALA A 23 -3.42 -3.60 -9.80
C ALA A 23 -2.42 -2.71 -9.06
N LEU A 24 -2.56 -2.57 -7.73
CA LEU A 24 -1.64 -1.79 -6.90
C LEU A 24 -0.21 -2.35 -6.90
N ASN A 25 -0.03 -3.67 -7.04
CA ASN A 25 1.30 -4.28 -7.14
C ASN A 25 2.11 -3.75 -8.34
N PHE A 26 1.43 -3.32 -9.42
CA PHE A 26 2.06 -2.75 -10.61
C PHE A 26 2.12 -1.23 -10.55
N PHE A 27 1.02 -0.58 -10.14
CA PHE A 27 0.93 0.88 -10.10
C PHE A 27 1.91 1.51 -9.10
N ILE A 28 2.12 0.91 -7.93
CA ILE A 28 3.01 1.45 -6.89
C ILE A 28 4.46 1.60 -7.40
N PRO A 29 5.12 0.54 -7.94
CA PRO A 29 6.45 0.68 -8.52
C PRO A 29 6.55 1.73 -9.64
N GLU A 30 5.53 1.83 -10.51
CA GLU A 30 5.52 2.81 -11.61
C GLU A 30 5.50 4.26 -11.09
N VAL A 31 4.72 4.53 -10.05
CA VAL A 31 4.70 5.86 -9.43
C VAL A 31 5.99 6.13 -8.65
N LEU A 32 6.55 5.11 -7.97
CA LEU A 32 7.79 5.27 -7.19
C LEU A 32 9.01 5.53 -8.07
N VAL A 33 9.11 4.93 -9.26
CA VAL A 33 10.30 5.10 -10.12
C VAL A 33 10.47 6.53 -10.65
N GLU A 34 9.40 7.33 -10.68
CA GLU A 34 9.45 8.73 -11.07
C GLU A 34 10.31 9.58 -10.12
N ILE A 35 10.35 9.22 -8.83
CA ILE A 35 11.09 9.94 -7.78
C ILE A 35 12.32 9.16 -7.33
N TYR A 36 12.24 7.83 -7.31
CA TYR A 36 13.26 6.93 -6.78
C TYR A 36 13.72 5.94 -7.86
N PRO A 37 14.72 6.29 -8.68
CA PRO A 37 15.12 5.50 -9.85
C PRO A 37 15.50 4.04 -9.55
N GLU A 38 15.91 3.71 -8.33
CA GLU A 38 16.19 2.34 -7.91
C GLU A 38 14.96 1.43 -7.97
N TRP A 39 13.75 2.00 -8.01
CA TRP A 39 12.50 1.26 -8.16
C TRP A 39 12.28 0.71 -9.57
N LYS A 40 13.06 1.15 -10.57
CA LYS A 40 13.04 0.60 -11.94
C LYS A 40 13.21 -0.93 -11.98
N TYR A 41 13.92 -1.49 -11.00
CA TYR A 41 14.21 -2.91 -10.90
C TYR A 41 13.58 -3.57 -9.66
N ARG A 42 12.66 -2.86 -8.98
CA ARG A 42 11.96 -3.38 -7.80
C ARG A 42 10.48 -3.56 -8.14
N ALA A 43 9.99 -4.77 -7.93
CA ALA A 43 8.58 -5.07 -8.02
C ALA A 43 8.02 -5.40 -6.63
N LEU A 44 6.76 -5.04 -6.42
CA LEU A 44 5.97 -5.49 -5.29
C LEU A 44 5.17 -6.71 -5.69
N ASP A 45 4.95 -7.60 -4.74
CA ASP A 45 4.01 -8.69 -4.87
C ASP A 45 3.27 -8.92 -3.56
N ASP A 46 2.11 -9.57 -3.67
CA ASP A 46 1.28 -10.01 -2.55
C ASP A 46 1.13 -8.91 -1.49
N LEU A 47 0.53 -7.79 -1.90
CA LEU A 47 0.06 -6.78 -0.97
C LEU A 47 -0.98 -7.44 -0.06
N VAL A 48 -0.68 -7.49 1.24
CA VAL A 48 -1.52 -8.05 2.29
C VAL A 48 -2.02 -6.92 3.18
N PRO A 49 -3.20 -6.32 2.87
CA PRO A 49 -3.79 -5.31 3.73
C PRO A 49 -4.21 -5.92 5.06
N ARG A 50 -3.93 -5.21 6.13
CA ARG A 50 -4.28 -5.60 7.50
C ARG A 50 -5.31 -4.67 8.09
N LYS A 51 -5.25 -3.40 7.70
CA LYS A 51 -6.31 -2.43 7.86
C LYS A 51 -6.62 -1.92 6.48
N ALA A 52 -7.86 -2.10 6.04
CA ALA A 52 -8.31 -1.57 4.78
C ALA A 52 -9.72 -1.02 5.03
N ARG A 53 -9.89 0.29 4.87
CA ARG A 53 -11.16 0.97 5.15
C ARG A 53 -11.51 1.92 4.03
N ARG A 54 -12.80 2.07 3.79
CA ARG A 54 -13.31 3.18 2.99
C ARG A 54 -13.19 4.47 3.80
N THR A 55 -12.58 5.51 3.24
CA THR A 55 -12.41 6.81 3.93
C THR A 55 -13.28 7.92 3.37
N GLY A 56 -13.97 7.66 2.25
CA GLY A 56 -14.80 8.64 1.57
C GLY A 56 -15.48 8.04 0.35
N GLU A 57 -16.04 8.88 -0.51
CA GLU A 57 -16.58 8.43 -1.78
C GLU A 57 -15.45 8.02 -2.71
N TRP A 58 -15.45 6.74 -3.12
CA TRP A 58 -14.37 6.16 -3.92
C TRP A 58 -12.95 6.29 -3.34
N GLU A 59 -12.86 6.59 -2.04
CA GLU A 59 -11.59 6.67 -1.32
C GLU A 59 -11.40 5.45 -0.41
N ALA A 60 -10.17 4.93 -0.41
CA ALA A 60 -9.74 3.89 0.49
C ALA A 60 -8.40 4.24 1.15
N MET A 61 -8.23 3.75 2.37
CA MET A 61 -6.93 3.62 3.00
C MET A 61 -6.61 2.14 3.17
N LEU A 62 -5.37 1.76 2.85
CA LEU A 62 -4.84 0.44 3.11
C LEU A 62 -3.53 0.56 3.88
N PHE A 63 -3.38 -0.24 4.92
CA PHE A 63 -2.17 -0.38 5.69
C PHE A 63 -1.89 -1.86 5.91
N GLY A 64 -0.67 -2.28 5.59
CA GLY A 64 -0.30 -3.69 5.63
C GLY A 64 1.14 -3.92 5.26
N LEU A 65 1.38 -5.05 4.62
CA LEU A 65 2.70 -5.49 4.18
C LEU A 65 2.67 -5.84 2.70
N CYS A 66 3.82 -5.79 2.04
CA CYS A 66 4.01 -6.35 0.71
C CYS A 66 5.37 -7.06 0.63
N TYR A 67 5.50 -7.99 -0.30
CA TYR A 67 6.78 -8.60 -0.63
C TYR A 67 7.54 -7.75 -1.63
N LEU A 68 8.84 -7.62 -1.39
CA LEU A 68 9.79 -7.19 -2.41
C LEU A 68 10.22 -8.40 -3.22
N MET A 69 9.92 -8.40 -4.51
CA MET A 69 10.25 -9.52 -5.38
C MET A 69 11.75 -9.77 -5.51
N THR A 70 12.56 -8.72 -5.34
CA THR A 70 14.02 -8.77 -5.46
C THR A 70 14.70 -9.65 -4.43
N ASN A 71 14.12 -9.80 -3.24
CA ASN A 71 14.72 -10.58 -2.16
C ASN A 71 13.71 -11.43 -1.37
N GLN A 72 12.43 -11.44 -1.77
CA GLN A 72 11.35 -12.20 -1.12
C GLN A 72 11.20 -11.83 0.36
N ARG A 73 11.46 -10.56 0.70
CA ARG A 73 11.32 -10.02 2.05
C ARG A 73 10.17 -9.05 2.12
N LEU A 74 9.62 -8.92 3.31
CA LEU A 74 8.47 -8.09 3.59
C LEU A 74 8.89 -6.68 4.00
N VAL A 75 8.07 -5.71 3.60
CA VAL A 75 8.15 -4.31 4.02
C VAL A 75 6.75 -3.79 4.36
N PRO A 76 6.63 -2.82 5.28
CA PRO A 76 5.37 -2.13 5.52
C PRO A 76 4.99 -1.28 4.31
N VAL A 77 3.69 -1.12 4.14
CA VAL A 77 3.11 -0.28 3.10
C VAL A 77 1.85 0.39 3.61
N TYR A 78 1.75 1.68 3.32
CA TYR A 78 0.59 2.51 3.59
C TYR A 78 0.15 3.18 2.29
N LEU A 79 -1.15 3.15 2.04
CA LEU A 79 -1.76 3.62 0.81
C LEU A 79 -3.00 4.43 1.17
N ARG A 80 -3.16 5.58 0.53
CA ARG A 80 -4.45 6.22 0.36
C ARG A 80 -4.70 6.38 -1.12
N VAL A 81 -5.89 6.04 -1.55
CA VAL A 81 -6.24 6.06 -2.97
C VAL A 81 -7.65 6.59 -3.13
N GLN A 82 -7.82 7.47 -4.10
CA GLN A 82 -9.11 7.85 -4.66
C GLN A 82 -9.16 7.33 -6.08
N ILE A 83 -10.15 6.49 -6.39
CA ILE A 83 -10.38 6.00 -7.73
C ILE A 83 -11.60 6.68 -8.35
N GLN A 84 -11.62 6.78 -9.68
CA GLN A 84 -12.84 7.18 -10.38
C GLN A 84 -13.93 6.11 -10.21
N GLU A 85 -15.20 6.50 -10.29
CA GLU A 85 -16.35 5.59 -10.16
C GLU A 85 -16.29 4.37 -11.10
N SER A 86 -15.76 4.56 -12.32
CA SER A 86 -15.52 3.50 -13.30
C SER A 86 -14.44 2.49 -12.89
N MET A 87 -13.68 2.76 -11.84
CA MET A 87 -12.57 1.95 -11.31
C MET A 87 -11.42 1.68 -12.29
N ASP A 88 -11.33 2.44 -13.38
CA ASP A 88 -10.30 2.34 -14.41
C ASP A 88 -9.20 3.41 -14.27
N ARG A 89 -9.39 4.38 -13.36
CA ARG A 89 -8.46 5.49 -13.15
C ARG A 89 -8.26 5.78 -11.66
N VAL A 90 -7.00 6.01 -11.29
CA VAL A 90 -6.61 6.60 -10.02
C VAL A 90 -6.60 8.12 -10.17
N ASN A 91 -7.42 8.83 -9.39
CA ASN A 91 -7.48 10.29 -9.40
C ASN A 91 -6.42 10.90 -8.47
N TRP A 92 -6.26 10.29 -7.30
CA TRP A 92 -5.29 10.70 -6.30
C TRP A 92 -4.74 9.50 -5.56
N PHE A 93 -3.47 9.57 -5.21
CA PHE A 93 -2.77 8.49 -4.54
C PHE A 93 -1.68 9.02 -3.63
N GLU A 94 -1.59 8.47 -2.43
CA GLU A 94 -0.47 8.63 -1.51
C GLU A 94 0.04 7.25 -1.14
N CYS A 95 1.35 7.03 -1.27
CA CYS A 95 1.97 5.77 -0.94
C CYS A 95 3.23 5.97 -0.13
N ARG A 96 3.34 5.18 0.93
CA ARG A 96 4.55 5.07 1.74
C ARG A 96 4.96 3.61 1.79
N VAL A 97 6.25 3.35 1.56
CA VAL A 97 6.79 1.99 1.50
C VAL A 97 8.06 1.89 2.31
N GLY A 98 8.13 0.85 3.14
CA GLY A 98 9.32 0.51 3.89
C GLY A 98 9.57 1.39 5.11
N GLU A 99 10.16 0.78 6.12
CA GLU A 99 10.70 1.50 7.28
C GLU A 99 12.16 1.89 6.99
N GLN A 100 12.53 3.12 7.30
CA GLN A 100 13.88 3.63 7.16
C GLN A 100 14.80 2.98 8.20
N GLY A 101 16.01 2.61 7.78
CA GLY A 101 17.04 2.04 8.64
C GLY A 101 18.43 2.62 8.38
N PRO A 102 19.43 2.19 9.16
CA PRO A 102 20.80 2.72 9.06
C PRO A 102 21.46 2.53 7.69
N HIS A 103 21.00 1.54 6.91
CA HIS A 103 21.56 1.18 5.60
C HIS A 103 20.49 1.21 4.50
N GLY A 104 19.49 2.08 4.65
CA GLY A 104 18.32 2.16 3.78
C GLY A 104 17.15 1.33 4.29
N MET A 105 16.21 1.05 3.39
CA MET A 105 14.94 0.40 3.74
C MET A 105 15.13 -0.94 4.44
N LEU A 106 14.50 -1.05 5.60
CA LEU A 106 14.47 -2.26 6.42
C LEU A 106 13.55 -3.31 5.78
N THR A 107 14.12 -4.48 5.52
CA THR A 107 13.40 -5.64 5.00
C THR A 107 13.43 -6.77 6.00
N ARG A 108 12.42 -7.65 6.01
CA ARG A 108 12.24 -8.67 7.06
C ARG A 108 11.77 -9.99 6.49
N THR A 109 12.05 -11.10 7.17
CA THR A 109 11.63 -12.43 6.74
C THR A 109 10.21 -12.74 7.24
N ASN A 110 9.52 -13.67 6.58
CA ASN A 110 8.14 -14.03 6.89
C ASN A 110 7.94 -14.56 8.33
N ARG A 111 8.96 -15.19 8.95
CA ARG A 111 8.84 -15.70 10.34
C ARG A 111 8.63 -14.62 11.41
N THR A 112 8.85 -13.34 11.07
CA THR A 112 8.62 -12.18 11.95
C THR A 112 7.31 -11.44 11.67
N LEU A 113 6.52 -11.88 10.69
CA LEU A 113 5.31 -11.22 10.19
C LEU A 113 4.34 -10.86 11.33
N GLU A 114 3.92 -11.83 12.15
CA GLU A 114 2.94 -11.60 13.22
C GLU A 114 3.42 -10.61 14.28
N LYS A 115 4.68 -10.68 14.71
CA LYS A 115 5.25 -9.76 15.71
C LYS A 115 5.37 -8.33 15.18
N GLN A 116 5.68 -8.17 13.91
CA GLN A 116 5.75 -6.84 13.29
C GLN A 116 4.36 -6.27 13.06
N LEU A 117 3.42 -7.09 12.61
CA LEU A 117 2.01 -6.72 12.47
C LEU A 117 1.40 -6.27 13.80
N MET A 118 1.72 -6.95 14.91
CA MET A 118 1.30 -6.55 16.25
C MET A 118 1.93 -5.25 16.74
N ARG A 119 3.16 -4.92 16.31
CA ARG A 119 3.78 -3.63 16.62
C ARG A 119 3.16 -2.49 15.84
N LEU A 120 2.68 -2.77 14.64
CA LEU A 120 2.23 -1.74 13.72
C LEU A 120 0.80 -1.26 13.96
N GLN A 121 -0.12 -2.04 14.56
CA GLN A 121 -1.48 -1.68 15.05
C GLN A 121 -2.28 -0.56 14.33
N GLY A 122 -2.01 -0.24 13.05
CA GLY A 122 -2.53 0.96 12.39
C GLY A 122 -1.98 2.27 12.95
N GLN A 123 -0.71 2.28 13.36
CA GLN A 123 0.08 3.45 13.78
C GLN A 123 1.06 3.81 12.66
N GLU A 124 0.55 4.07 11.46
CA GLU A 124 1.35 4.44 10.29
C GLU A 124 2.26 5.65 10.54
N ASP A 125 1.83 6.55 11.45
CA ASP A 125 2.53 7.79 11.79
C ASP A 125 3.77 7.56 12.67
N GLN A 126 3.96 6.34 13.19
CA GLN A 126 5.15 5.97 13.96
C GLN A 126 6.24 5.31 13.12
N ILE A 127 5.95 5.01 11.85
CA ILE A 127 6.94 4.46 10.93
C ILE A 127 7.70 5.63 10.32
N ASP A 128 9.02 5.63 10.48
CA ASP A 128 9.90 6.47 9.67
C ASP A 128 9.95 5.86 8.27
N TRP A 129 9.30 6.48 7.28
CA TRP A 129 9.07 5.87 5.97
C TRP A 129 10.28 6.07 5.06
N ALA A 130 10.78 4.98 4.48
CA ALA A 130 11.93 5.02 3.55
C ALA A 130 11.57 5.65 2.20
N TYR A 131 10.34 5.43 1.74
CA TYR A 131 9.83 5.95 0.49
C TYR A 131 8.46 6.58 0.70
N TRP A 132 8.25 7.76 0.11
CA TRP A 132 6.96 8.44 0.08
C TRP A 132 6.75 9.12 -1.27
N VAL A 133 5.59 8.88 -1.88
CA VAL A 133 5.15 9.53 -3.11
C VAL A 133 3.68 9.90 -3.05
N THR A 134 3.33 10.99 -3.73
CA THR A 134 1.97 11.37 -4.07
C THR A 134 1.81 11.46 -5.57
N TYR A 135 0.69 10.99 -6.11
CA TYR A 135 0.33 11.08 -7.51
C TYR A 135 -1.06 11.71 -7.66
N GLY A 136 -1.23 12.54 -8.69
CA GLY A 136 -2.48 13.25 -8.97
C GLY A 136 -2.79 14.37 -7.95
N GLU A 137 -3.99 14.92 -8.04
CA GLU A 137 -4.48 15.97 -7.16
C GLU A 137 -5.72 15.48 -6.42
N LYS A 138 -5.76 15.74 -5.10
CA LYS A 138 -6.92 15.38 -4.30
C LYS A 138 -8.07 16.33 -4.62
N LEU A 139 -9.15 15.78 -5.20
CA LEU A 139 -10.39 16.50 -5.50
C LEU A 139 -11.21 16.75 -4.23
#